data_AF-A0A2J8IHL4-F1
#
_entry.id   AF-A0A2J8IHL4-F1
#
_cell.length_a   1.000
_cell.length_b   1.000
_cell.length_c   1.000
_cell.angle_alpha   90.00
_cell.angle_beta   90.00
_cell.angle_gamma   90.00
#
_symmetry.space_group_name_H-M   'P 1'
#
loop_
_entity.id
_entity.type
_entity.pdbx_description
1 polymer ?
#
loop_
_entity_poly.entity_id
_entity_poly.type
_entity_poly.pdbx_seq_one_letter_code
_entity_poly.pdbx_strand_id
1 'polypeptide(L)'
;MAKAFKYGLKGITGYLEPAERDLLRSLINDVISMLQPEERAGQDPLAALIGLDMDVAEPSDRAVKRLLPNVMKDDGAASLEFRQLTERSLRETKIGALRAAALDLDKDEIVLSPDGARHWSMALNDVRLVLAERLDIQDEEDAEHVHLMQDWSQAEDVESYLALVYNFATWLQESLVQAMLQSLDTRR
;
A
#
# COMPACT_ATOMS: atom_id res chain seq x y z
N MET A 1 19.31 0.48 12.24
CA MET A 1 17.87 0.23 12.18
C MET A 1 17.13 1.51 11.82
N ALA A 2 15.96 1.37 11.20
CA ALA A 2 15.02 2.46 10.91
C ALA A 2 14.79 3.39 12.11
N LYS A 3 14.49 4.66 11.82
CA LYS A 3 13.98 5.62 12.80
C LYS A 3 12.55 5.97 12.44
N ALA A 4 11.67 5.87 13.44
CA ALA A 4 10.27 6.25 13.37
C ALA A 4 10.08 7.64 12.75
N PHE A 5 8.98 7.83 12.03
CA PHE A 5 8.59 9.15 11.57
C PHE A 5 8.32 10.08 12.76
N LYS A 6 8.80 11.32 12.67
CA LYS A 6 8.62 12.35 13.70
C LYS A 6 8.28 13.68 13.07
N TYR A 7 7.39 14.42 13.71
CA TYR A 7 7.11 15.80 13.35
C TYR A 7 8.08 16.75 14.06
N GLY A 8 8.65 17.71 13.32
CA GLY A 8 9.58 18.70 13.85
C GLY A 8 9.73 19.91 12.93
N LEU A 9 10.83 20.67 13.10
CA LEU A 9 11.06 21.94 12.40
C LEU A 9 11.06 21.82 10.86
N LYS A 10 11.47 20.67 10.32
CA LYS A 10 11.51 20.40 8.88
C LYS A 10 10.22 19.77 8.33
N GLY A 11 9.19 19.62 9.17
CA GLY A 11 8.00 18.82 8.86
C GLY A 11 8.13 17.39 9.38
N ILE A 12 7.50 16.43 8.70
CA ILE A 12 7.56 15.02 9.07
C ILE A 12 8.83 14.42 8.47
N THR A 13 9.67 13.80 9.30
CA THR A 13 10.95 13.22 8.88
C THR A 13 11.07 11.78 9.36
N GLY A 14 11.72 10.93 8.55
CA GLY A 14 11.99 9.53 8.85
C GLY A 14 13.33 9.10 8.28
N TYR A 15 13.84 7.97 8.75
CA TYR A 15 15.10 7.41 8.24
C TYR A 15 14.96 5.89 8.12
N LEU A 16 15.39 5.35 6.99
CA LEU A 16 15.43 3.92 6.71
C LEU A 16 16.86 3.55 6.28
N GLU A 17 17.35 2.41 6.75
CA GLU A 17 18.62 1.86 6.30
C GLU A 17 18.54 1.39 4.85
N PRO A 18 19.68 1.26 4.13
CA PRO A 18 19.69 0.81 2.74
C PRO A 18 18.87 -0.46 2.50
N ALA A 19 19.04 -1.49 3.33
CA ALA A 19 18.30 -2.75 3.18
C ALA A 19 16.79 -2.59 3.40
N GLU A 20 16.36 -1.73 4.35
CA GLU A 20 14.95 -1.44 4.61
C GLU A 20 14.32 -0.65 3.45
N ARG A 21 15.08 0.26 2.83
CA ARG A 21 14.66 0.99 1.63
C ARG A 21 14.51 0.06 0.43
N ASP A 22 15.47 -0.84 0.22
CA ASP A 22 15.42 -1.82 -0.88
C ASP A 22 14.23 -2.77 -0.72
N LEU A 23 14.01 -3.28 0.50
CA LEU A 23 12.85 -4.10 0.83
C LEU A 23 11.53 -3.35 0.54
N LEU A 24 11.35 -2.15 1.09
CA LEU A 24 10.11 -1.39 0.90
C LEU A 24 9.88 -1.01 -0.56
N ARG A 25 10.96 -0.71 -1.30
CA ARG A 25 10.89 -0.46 -2.75
C ARG A 25 10.43 -1.71 -3.52
N SER A 26 10.95 -2.89 -3.17
CA SER A 26 10.51 -4.14 -3.79
C SER A 26 9.03 -4.37 -3.56
N LEU A 27 8.57 -4.25 -2.31
CA LEU A 27 7.15 -4.42 -1.95
C LEU A 27 6.26 -3.43 -2.69
N ILE A 28 6.66 -2.15 -2.75
CA ILE A 28 5.92 -1.14 -3.50
C ILE A 28 5.84 -1.50 -4.99
N ASN A 29 6.93 -1.95 -5.59
CA ASN A 29 6.95 -2.36 -7.00
C ASN A 29 6.07 -3.60 -7.26
N ASP A 30 6.03 -4.54 -6.33
CA ASP A 30 5.17 -5.72 -6.42
C ASP A 30 3.69 -5.30 -6.39
N VAL A 31 3.31 -4.41 -5.47
CA VAL A 31 1.94 -3.87 -5.40
C VAL A 31 1.59 -3.05 -6.66
N ILE A 32 2.51 -2.24 -7.17
CA ILE A 32 2.31 -1.53 -8.44
C ILE A 32 2.05 -2.53 -9.58
N SER A 33 2.82 -3.61 -9.64
CA SER A 33 2.69 -4.64 -10.67
C SER A 33 1.33 -5.35 -10.58
N MET A 34 0.85 -5.65 -9.37
CA MET A 34 -0.50 -6.20 -9.15
C MET A 34 -1.63 -5.23 -9.56
N LEU A 35 -1.39 -3.93 -9.42
CA LEU A 35 -2.35 -2.89 -9.76
C LEU A 35 -2.32 -2.48 -11.23
N GLN A 36 -1.30 -2.88 -12.00
CA GLN A 36 -1.31 -2.64 -13.44
C GLN A 36 -2.39 -3.52 -14.10
N PRO A 37 -3.23 -2.95 -14.98
CA PRO A 37 -4.18 -3.74 -15.73
C PRO A 37 -3.44 -4.73 -16.62
N GLU A 38 -3.97 -5.95 -16.76
CA GLU A 38 -3.46 -6.90 -17.74
C GLU A 38 -3.71 -6.33 -19.15
N GLU A 39 -2.66 -6.19 -19.95
CA GLU A 39 -2.80 -5.84 -21.36
C GLU A 39 -3.50 -6.99 -22.09
N ARG A 40 -4.76 -6.80 -22.50
CA ARG A 40 -5.48 -7.82 -23.25
C ARG A 40 -5.21 -7.66 -24.74
N ALA A 41 -4.79 -8.75 -25.38
CA ALA A 41 -4.64 -8.79 -26.82
C ALA A 41 -5.96 -8.42 -27.52
N GLY A 42 -5.96 -7.33 -28.29
CA GLY A 42 -7.14 -6.86 -29.04
C GLY A 42 -7.94 -5.75 -28.38
N GLN A 43 -7.51 -5.19 -27.23
CA GLN A 43 -8.08 -3.96 -26.69
C GLN A 43 -7.91 -2.79 -27.67
N ASP A 44 -8.98 -2.01 -27.87
CA ASP A 44 -8.92 -0.77 -28.64
C ASP A 44 -8.05 0.26 -27.90
N PRO A 45 -6.93 0.73 -28.50
CA PRO A 45 -6.06 1.72 -27.88
C PRO A 45 -6.77 3.02 -27.52
N LEU A 46 -7.80 3.42 -28.28
CA LEU A 46 -8.56 4.64 -27.99
C LEU A 46 -9.47 4.44 -26.78
N ALA A 47 -10.18 3.31 -26.70
CA ALA A 47 -11.01 2.95 -25.55
C ALA A 47 -10.18 2.84 -24.26
N ALA A 48 -8.99 2.22 -24.35
CA ALA A 48 -8.02 2.16 -23.25
C ALA A 48 -7.55 3.56 -22.83
N LEU A 49 -7.29 4.46 -23.79
CA LEU A 49 -6.86 5.83 -23.51
C LEU A 49 -7.94 6.67 -22.81
N ILE A 50 -9.21 6.52 -23.21
CA ILE A 50 -10.35 7.27 -22.62
C ILE A 50 -11.01 6.58 -21.42
N GLY A 51 -10.59 5.34 -21.09
CA GLY A 51 -11.03 4.63 -19.88
C GLY A 51 -12.41 4.01 -20.00
N LEU A 52 -12.88 3.80 -21.23
CA LEU A 52 -14.12 3.07 -21.53
C LEU A 52 -13.81 1.59 -21.77
N ASP A 53 -12.97 0.98 -20.93
CA ASP A 53 -12.81 -0.47 -20.96
C ASP A 53 -14.09 -1.07 -20.36
N MET A 54 -15.02 -1.48 -21.24
CA MET A 54 -16.28 -2.07 -20.84
C MET A 54 -16.11 -3.52 -20.35
N ASP A 55 -14.93 -4.10 -20.55
CA ASP A 55 -14.58 -5.49 -20.22
C ASP A 55 -13.81 -5.59 -18.90
N VAL A 56 -14.19 -4.77 -17.92
CA VAL A 56 -13.63 -4.82 -16.57
C VAL A 56 -14.24 -5.99 -15.80
N ALA A 57 -13.43 -7.00 -15.48
CA ALA A 57 -13.83 -8.16 -14.69
C ALA A 57 -13.34 -8.04 -13.24
N GLU A 58 -13.97 -8.78 -12.34
CA GLU A 58 -13.49 -8.89 -10.96
C GLU A 58 -12.10 -9.58 -10.95
N PRO A 59 -11.09 -9.03 -10.25
CA PRO A 59 -9.76 -9.62 -10.13
C PRO A 59 -9.84 -11.04 -9.55
N SER A 60 -9.05 -11.97 -10.05
CA SER A 60 -8.98 -13.32 -9.48
C SER A 60 -8.18 -13.36 -8.17
N ASP A 61 -7.14 -12.53 -8.06
CA ASP A 61 -6.26 -12.46 -6.90
C ASP A 61 -6.97 -11.80 -5.70
N ARG A 62 -7.00 -12.51 -4.56
CA ARG A 62 -7.61 -12.05 -3.31
C ARG A 62 -7.05 -10.70 -2.81
N ALA A 63 -5.74 -10.48 -2.97
CA ALA A 63 -5.08 -9.24 -2.52
C ALA A 63 -5.50 -8.08 -3.41
N VAL A 64 -5.63 -8.29 -4.73
CA VAL A 64 -6.13 -7.27 -5.65
C VAL A 64 -7.60 -6.96 -5.37
N LYS A 65 -8.43 -7.97 -5.02
CA LYS A 65 -9.81 -7.72 -4.55
C LYS A 65 -9.84 -6.87 -3.30
N ARG A 66 -8.90 -7.05 -2.37
CA ARG A 66 -8.80 -6.24 -1.15
C ARG A 66 -8.34 -4.80 -1.42
N LEU A 67 -7.45 -4.62 -2.41
CA LEU A 67 -7.04 -3.29 -2.87
C LEU A 67 -8.14 -2.58 -3.68
N LEU A 68 -8.95 -3.33 -4.43
CA LEU A 68 -10.02 -2.83 -5.32
C LEU A 68 -11.37 -3.47 -4.94
N PRO A 69 -11.90 -3.15 -3.75
CA PRO A 69 -13.09 -3.80 -3.22
C PRO A 69 -14.36 -3.43 -4.00
N ASN A 70 -15.30 -4.37 -4.05
CA ASN A 70 -16.64 -4.10 -4.56
C ASN A 70 -17.38 -3.12 -3.63
N VAL A 71 -18.11 -2.17 -4.21
CA VAL A 71 -18.87 -1.18 -3.44
C VAL A 71 -20.12 -1.78 -2.80
N MET A 72 -20.74 -2.76 -3.47
CA MET A 72 -21.95 -3.41 -2.99
C MET A 72 -21.68 -4.90 -2.76
N LYS A 73 -21.84 -5.38 -1.52
CA LYS A 73 -21.57 -6.78 -1.16
C LYS A 73 -22.56 -7.77 -1.80
N ASP A 74 -23.82 -7.36 -1.94
CA ASP A 74 -24.92 -8.24 -2.35
C ASP A 74 -25.49 -7.90 -3.75
N ASP A 75 -24.83 -6.99 -4.49
CA ASP A 75 -25.22 -6.61 -5.85
C ASP A 75 -24.02 -6.61 -6.79
N GLY A 76 -23.83 -7.73 -7.46
CA GLY A 76 -22.74 -7.91 -8.42
C GLY A 76 -22.87 -7.05 -9.67
N ALA A 77 -24.10 -6.75 -10.11
CA ALA A 77 -24.34 -5.94 -11.30
C ALA A 77 -24.01 -4.47 -11.03
N ALA A 78 -24.48 -3.92 -9.91
CA ALA A 78 -24.13 -2.57 -9.48
C ALA A 78 -22.63 -2.43 -9.19
N SER A 79 -22.00 -3.45 -8.60
CA SER A 79 -20.55 -3.45 -8.38
C SER A 79 -19.76 -3.46 -9.69
N LEU A 80 -20.22 -4.21 -10.71
CA LEU A 80 -19.60 -4.24 -12.04
C LEU A 80 -19.69 -2.88 -12.74
N GLU A 81 -20.86 -2.24 -12.74
CA GLU A 81 -21.05 -0.90 -13.32
C GLU A 81 -20.17 0.15 -12.62
N PHE A 82 -20.14 0.14 -11.28
CA PHE A 82 -19.28 1.03 -10.52
C PHE A 82 -17.80 0.82 -10.86
N ARG A 83 -17.39 -0.44 -11.01
CA ARG A 83 -16.02 -0.83 -11.34
C ARG A 83 -15.61 -0.30 -12.72
N GLN A 84 -16.45 -0.47 -13.73
CA GLN A 84 -16.25 0.09 -15.08
C GLN A 84 -16.01 1.61 -15.04
N LEU A 85 -16.71 2.34 -14.16
CA LEU A 85 -16.61 3.80 -14.08
C LEU A 85 -15.43 4.32 -13.24
N THR A 86 -14.94 3.54 -12.27
CA THR A 86 -14.05 4.10 -11.21
C THR A 86 -12.74 3.35 -11.02
N GLU A 87 -12.64 2.07 -11.40
CA GLU A 87 -11.48 1.25 -11.07
C GLU A 87 -10.20 1.81 -11.67
N ARG A 88 -10.25 2.32 -12.90
CA ARG A 88 -9.10 2.94 -13.55
C ARG A 88 -8.55 4.10 -12.72
N SER A 89 -9.40 5.06 -12.37
CA SER A 89 -9.01 6.22 -11.55
C SER A 89 -8.50 5.81 -10.17
N LEU A 90 -9.07 4.75 -9.58
CA LEU A 90 -8.62 4.20 -8.31
C LEU A 90 -7.22 3.58 -8.42
N ARG A 91 -6.98 2.75 -9.44
CA ARG A 91 -5.65 2.16 -9.74
C ARG A 91 -4.63 3.26 -9.99
N GLU A 92 -4.95 4.25 -10.81
CA GLU A 92 -4.06 5.40 -11.09
C GLU A 92 -3.71 6.17 -9.80
N THR A 93 -4.68 6.42 -8.94
CA THR A 93 -4.47 7.09 -7.64
C THR A 93 -3.55 6.28 -6.72
N LYS A 94 -3.80 4.96 -6.60
CA LYS A 94 -2.97 4.07 -5.77
C LYS A 94 -1.55 3.94 -6.30
N ILE A 95 -1.40 3.69 -7.60
CA ILE A 95 -0.09 3.61 -8.28
C ILE A 95 0.65 4.95 -8.15
N GLY A 96 -0.04 6.08 -8.27
CA GLY A 96 0.54 7.41 -8.06
C GLY A 96 1.11 7.59 -6.66
N ALA A 97 0.35 7.22 -5.62
CA ALA A 97 0.81 7.29 -4.23
C ALA A 97 2.01 6.35 -3.96
N LEU A 98 1.94 5.11 -4.46
CA LEU A 98 3.03 4.12 -4.38
C LEU A 98 4.31 4.64 -5.04
N ARG A 99 4.22 5.17 -6.27
CA ARG A 99 5.36 5.76 -6.99
C ARG A 99 5.94 6.97 -6.26
N ALA A 100 5.08 7.84 -5.73
CA ALA A 100 5.52 8.99 -4.95
C ALA A 100 6.31 8.56 -3.70
N ALA A 101 5.83 7.55 -2.96
CA ALA A 101 6.55 7.00 -1.81
C ALA A 101 7.89 6.34 -2.23
N ALA A 102 7.91 5.60 -3.34
CA ALA A 102 9.13 4.99 -3.85
C ALA A 102 10.22 6.00 -4.23
N LEU A 103 9.85 7.17 -4.77
CA LEU A 103 10.82 8.24 -5.08
C LEU A 103 11.49 8.80 -3.83
N ASP A 104 10.79 8.84 -2.69
CA ASP A 104 11.38 9.31 -1.43
C ASP A 104 12.41 8.31 -0.86
N LEU A 105 12.35 7.03 -1.25
CA LEU A 105 13.34 6.01 -0.88
C LEU A 105 14.70 6.21 -1.55
N ASP A 106 14.84 7.12 -2.52
CA ASP A 106 16.14 7.49 -3.11
C ASP A 106 16.99 8.37 -2.16
N LYS A 107 16.37 8.88 -1.09
CA LYS A 107 16.99 9.77 -0.10
C LYS A 107 17.34 8.99 1.16
N ASP A 108 18.42 9.39 1.85
CA ASP A 108 18.78 8.81 3.14
C ASP A 108 17.86 9.34 4.26
N GLU A 109 17.59 10.65 4.29
CA GLU A 109 16.59 11.28 5.16
C GLU A 109 15.31 11.52 4.35
N ILE A 110 14.21 10.89 4.77
CA ILE A 110 12.89 11.11 4.19
C ILE A 110 12.30 12.36 4.84
N VAL A 111 11.91 13.35 4.03
CA VAL A 111 11.27 14.59 4.48
C VAL A 111 9.96 14.76 3.73
N LEU A 112 8.85 14.69 4.45
CA LEU A 112 7.51 14.64 3.88
C LEU A 112 6.79 15.99 4.03
N SER A 113 6.29 16.48 2.90
CA SER A 113 5.23 17.49 2.90
C SER A 113 3.92 16.88 3.42
N PRO A 114 2.89 17.69 3.75
CA PRO A 114 1.58 17.16 4.13
C PRO A 114 0.97 16.23 3.08
N ASP A 115 1.23 16.49 1.80
CA ASP A 115 0.74 15.65 0.69
C ASP A 115 1.58 14.39 0.53
N GLY A 116 2.90 14.51 0.68
CA GLY A 116 3.82 13.36 0.73
C GLY A 116 3.46 12.39 1.85
N ALA A 117 3.13 12.90 3.05
CA ALA A 117 2.69 12.08 4.17
C ALA A 117 1.40 11.31 3.87
N ARG A 118 0.45 11.91 3.12
CA ARG A 118 -0.76 11.20 2.67
C ARG A 118 -0.42 10.10 1.66
N HIS A 119 0.44 10.37 0.67
CA HIS A 119 0.87 9.35 -0.29
C HIS A 119 1.59 8.19 0.39
N TRP A 120 2.50 8.46 1.33
CA TRP A 120 3.17 7.43 2.13
C TRP A 120 2.19 6.59 2.94
N SER A 121 1.23 7.24 3.60
CA SER A 121 0.20 6.55 4.37
C SER A 121 -0.66 5.62 3.49
N MET A 122 -1.04 6.08 2.29
CA MET A 122 -1.75 5.26 1.30
C MET A 122 -0.90 4.09 0.80
N ALA A 123 0.37 4.33 0.48
CA ALA A 123 1.29 3.31 -0.02
C ALA A 123 1.54 2.21 1.02
N LEU A 124 1.84 2.59 2.28
CA LEU A 124 2.04 1.64 3.37
C LEU A 124 0.76 0.85 3.68
N ASN A 125 -0.41 1.50 3.61
CA ASN A 125 -1.68 0.80 3.74
C ASN A 125 -1.86 -0.26 2.66
N ASP A 126 -1.62 0.07 1.40
CA ASP A 126 -1.77 -0.87 0.29
C ASP A 126 -0.78 -2.05 0.38
N VAL A 127 0.48 -1.78 0.77
CA VAL A 127 1.47 -2.84 1.08
C VAL A 127 0.98 -3.74 2.21
N ARG A 128 0.48 -3.16 3.32
CA ARG A 128 -0.03 -3.93 4.45
C ARG A 128 -1.24 -4.77 4.09
N LEU A 129 -2.16 -4.28 3.25
CA LEU A 129 -3.32 -5.05 2.79
C LEU A 129 -2.89 -6.27 1.97
N VAL A 130 -1.88 -6.13 1.10
CA VAL A 130 -1.34 -7.28 0.35
C VAL A 130 -0.68 -8.28 1.28
N LEU A 131 0.18 -7.82 2.19
CA LEU A 131 0.85 -8.70 3.15
C LEU A 131 -0.15 -9.44 4.05
N ALA A 132 -1.15 -8.74 4.56
CA ALA A 132 -2.22 -9.34 5.37
C ALA A 132 -2.97 -10.44 4.61
N GLU A 133 -3.29 -10.22 3.33
CA GLU A 133 -3.96 -11.24 2.53
C GLU A 133 -3.07 -12.46 2.26
N ARG A 134 -1.76 -12.27 2.09
CA ARG A 134 -0.81 -13.38 1.90
C ARG A 134 -0.54 -14.17 3.18
N LEU A 135 -0.67 -13.52 4.33
CA LEU A 135 -0.62 -14.12 5.67
C LEU A 135 -1.99 -14.65 6.13
N ASP A 136 -3.01 -14.56 5.28
CA ASP A 136 -4.40 -14.96 5.57
C ASP A 136 -5.01 -14.27 6.81
N ILE A 137 -4.56 -13.06 7.17
CA ILE A 137 -5.09 -12.29 8.30
C ILE A 137 -6.53 -11.84 7.99
N GLN A 138 -7.51 -12.42 8.67
CA GLN A 138 -8.93 -12.09 8.51
C GLN A 138 -9.45 -11.17 9.62
N ASP A 139 -8.93 -11.31 10.84
CA ASP A 139 -9.39 -10.56 12.01
C ASP A 139 -8.23 -10.07 12.91
N GLU A 140 -8.60 -9.55 14.08
CA GLU A 140 -7.67 -9.00 15.06
C GLU A 140 -6.86 -10.11 15.76
N GLU A 141 -7.43 -11.31 15.96
CA GLU A 141 -6.73 -12.42 16.60
C GLU A 141 -5.60 -12.94 15.69
N ASP A 142 -5.85 -13.04 14.38
CA ASP A 142 -4.83 -13.39 13.39
C ASP A 142 -3.67 -12.37 13.38
N ALA A 143 -4.01 -11.07 13.44
CA ALA A 143 -3.03 -9.99 13.44
C ALA A 143 -2.16 -10.03 14.70
N GLU A 144 -2.76 -10.28 15.87
CA GLU A 144 -2.02 -10.44 17.13
C GLU A 144 -1.08 -11.64 17.09
N HIS A 145 -1.49 -12.76 16.48
CA HIS A 145 -0.61 -13.92 16.30
C HIS A 145 0.62 -13.57 15.44
N VAL A 146 0.42 -12.85 14.33
CA VAL A 146 1.51 -12.35 13.48
C VAL A 146 2.41 -11.36 14.25
N HIS A 147 1.86 -10.54 15.13
CA HIS A 147 2.62 -9.60 15.96
C HIS A 147 3.55 -10.26 16.98
N LEU A 148 3.36 -11.55 17.30
CA LEU A 148 4.30 -12.33 18.13
C LEU A 148 5.63 -12.61 17.40
N MET A 149 5.64 -12.58 16.07
CA MET A 149 6.83 -12.83 15.24
C MET A 149 7.62 -11.52 15.03
N GLN A 150 8.53 -11.21 15.95
CA GLN A 150 9.30 -9.95 15.93
C GLN A 150 10.81 -10.12 15.71
N ASP A 151 11.31 -11.35 15.85
CA ASP A 151 12.74 -11.64 15.76
C ASP A 151 13.13 -12.12 14.36
N TRP A 152 13.87 -11.27 13.64
CA TRP A 152 14.41 -11.58 12.32
C TRP A 152 15.33 -12.79 12.29
N SER A 153 15.97 -13.15 13.42
CA SER A 153 16.84 -14.31 13.49
C SER A 153 16.09 -15.64 13.54
N GLN A 154 14.78 -15.60 13.84
CA GLN A 154 13.93 -16.78 13.98
C GLN A 154 13.04 -17.03 12.74
N ALA A 155 13.15 -16.20 11.70
CA ALA A 155 12.43 -16.45 10.46
C ALA A 155 13.13 -17.52 9.63
N GLU A 156 12.47 -18.68 9.52
CA GLU A 156 12.98 -19.86 8.82
C GLU A 156 12.23 -20.16 7.52
N ASP A 157 11.06 -19.54 7.31
CA ASP A 157 10.20 -19.75 6.15
C ASP A 157 9.64 -18.44 5.58
N VAL A 158 8.90 -18.55 4.46
CA VAL A 158 8.32 -17.40 3.76
C VAL A 158 7.27 -16.70 4.63
N GLU A 159 6.48 -17.46 5.39
CA GLU A 159 5.39 -16.91 6.20
C GLU A 159 5.93 -16.06 7.36
N SER A 160 6.89 -16.60 8.11
CA SER A 160 7.59 -15.86 9.18
C SER A 160 8.35 -14.64 8.65
N TYR A 161 8.93 -14.71 7.46
CA TYR A 161 9.50 -13.53 6.81
C TYR A 161 8.42 -12.48 6.49
N LEU A 162 7.31 -12.87 5.86
CA LEU A 162 6.20 -11.95 5.56
C LEU A 162 5.61 -11.34 6.83
N ALA A 163 5.52 -12.08 7.93
CA ALA A 163 5.09 -11.59 9.23
C ALA A 163 5.98 -10.47 9.75
N LEU A 164 7.31 -10.63 9.68
CA LEU A 164 8.28 -9.60 10.07
C LEU A 164 8.15 -8.34 9.20
N VAL A 165 7.98 -8.52 7.89
CA VAL A 165 7.77 -7.42 6.95
C VAL A 165 6.45 -6.68 7.23
N TYR A 166 5.38 -7.42 7.53
CA TYR A 166 4.09 -6.86 7.92
C TYR A 166 4.19 -6.05 9.22
N ASN A 167 4.90 -6.57 10.21
CA ASN A 167 5.14 -5.90 11.49
C ASN A 167 5.96 -4.61 11.29
N PHE A 168 7.00 -4.66 10.46
CA PHE A 168 7.80 -3.48 10.11
C PHE A 168 6.95 -2.41 9.41
N ALA A 169 6.18 -2.77 8.39
CA ALA A 169 5.29 -1.83 7.69
C ALA A 169 4.21 -1.25 8.62
N THR A 170 3.72 -2.06 9.56
CA THR A 170 2.74 -1.64 10.58
C THR A 170 3.32 -0.59 11.51
N TRP A 171 4.49 -0.86 12.09
CA TRP A 171 5.20 0.10 12.94
C TRP A 171 5.52 1.40 12.19
N LEU A 172 5.96 1.30 10.94
CA LEU A 172 6.29 2.47 10.13
C LEU A 172 5.03 3.33 9.87
N GLN A 173 3.92 2.70 9.51
CA GLN A 173 2.63 3.36 9.32
C GLN A 173 2.13 4.02 10.61
N GLU A 174 2.22 3.35 11.75
CA GLU A 174 1.82 3.91 13.03
C GLU A 174 2.63 5.18 13.35
N SER A 175 3.96 5.12 13.19
CA SER A 175 4.82 6.28 13.43
C SER A 175 4.47 7.46 12.52
N LEU A 176 4.12 7.20 11.26
CA LEU A 176 3.71 8.22 10.31
C LEU A 176 2.38 8.87 10.72
N VAL A 177 1.37 8.05 11.07
CA VAL A 177 0.06 8.54 11.50
C VAL A 177 0.19 9.38 12.77
N GLN A 178 0.99 8.95 13.75
CA GLN A 178 1.26 9.73 14.96
C GLN A 178 1.91 11.08 14.62
N ALA A 179 2.92 11.10 13.73
CA ALA A 179 3.54 12.35 13.29
C ALA A 179 2.56 13.26 12.54
N MET A 180 1.65 12.69 11.72
CA MET A 180 0.60 13.44 11.04
C MET A 180 -0.37 14.10 12.04
N LEU A 181 -0.80 13.37 13.08
CA LEU A 181 -1.67 13.89 14.15
C LEU A 181 -1.01 15.06 14.89
N GLN A 182 0.25 14.90 15.32
CA GLN A 182 1.02 15.98 15.95
C GLN A 182 1.13 17.24 15.05
N SER A 183 1.27 17.03 13.73
CA SER A 183 1.33 18.14 12.76
C SER A 183 0.00 18.89 12.62
N LEU A 184 -1.13 18.28 12.98
CA LEU A 184 -2.46 18.91 12.95
C LEU A 184 -2.72 19.71 14.22
N ASP A 185 -2.33 19.17 15.39
CA ASP A 185 -2.50 19.84 16.68
C ASP A 185 -1.69 21.14 16.77
N THR A 186 -0.50 21.18 16.17
CA THR A 186 0.36 22.38 16.13
C THR A 186 -0.10 23.45 15.15
N ARG A 187 -1.08 23.16 14.28
CA ARG A 187 -1.69 24.13 13.36
C ARG A 187 -2.98 24.77 13.91
N ARG A 188 -3.48 24.29 15.05
CA ARG A 188 -4.63 24.86 15.77
C ARG A 188 -4.17 25.91 16.77
#